data_AF-A0A7Y2CIH3-F1
#
_entry.id   AF-A0A7Y2CIH3-F1
#
_cell.length_a   1.000
_cell.length_b   1.000
_cell.length_c   1.000
_cell.angle_alpha   90.00
_cell.angle_beta   90.00
_cell.angle_gamma   90.00
#
_symmetry.space_group_name_H-M   'P 1'
#
loop_
_entity.id
_entity.type
_entity.pdbx_description
1 polymer ?
#
loop_
_entity_poly.entity_id
_entity_poly.type
_entity_poly.pdbx_seq_one_letter_code
_entity_poly.pdbx_strand_id
1 'polypeptide(L)'
;FPDALTIAASYLKENPDTDVFYGQSVIIDDNFKFHGYHWAVEPPSDAILYGDPISQPSCFFRRSKYDEIGGLDIDLHYTMDWDLWVRFWRAGANFGYTDEVLSRVLWSEEAKTGGFGAARRRELRRIINQNPNLVRRLKSQVGFSLHHFLEYIFPASVSGRLRRARSDGRPGKNGITRSGAILGTGAMPVVNWGAEGVSKIVLSFDGDASKLDICAGDTNSTVNSPGDVMVELVNPLPPGQELIIKIYGRETSNPVYLKSIELKR
;
A
#
# COMPACT_ATOMS: atom_id res chain seq x y z
N PHE A 1 4.61 -9.45 -6.48
CA PHE A 1 3.50 -10.35 -6.82
C PHE A 1 3.93 -11.19 -8.01
N PRO A 2 3.51 -12.47 -8.12
CA PRO A 2 4.01 -13.40 -9.13
C PRO A 2 3.92 -12.85 -10.56
N ASP A 3 2.80 -12.22 -10.91
CA ASP A 3 2.53 -11.74 -12.28
C ASP A 3 2.96 -10.29 -12.54
N ALA A 4 3.63 -9.63 -11.59
CA ALA A 4 3.94 -8.20 -11.69
C ALA A 4 4.73 -7.83 -12.95
N LEU A 5 5.72 -8.65 -13.33
CA LEU A 5 6.51 -8.43 -14.53
C LEU A 5 5.69 -8.66 -15.81
N THR A 6 4.80 -9.66 -15.81
CA THR A 6 3.89 -9.94 -16.92
C THR A 6 2.92 -8.78 -17.12
N ILE A 7 2.32 -8.27 -16.04
CA ILE A 7 1.41 -7.10 -16.07
C ILE A 7 2.14 -5.88 -16.63
N ALA A 8 3.34 -5.58 -16.11
CA ALA A 8 4.13 -4.43 -16.57
C ALA A 8 4.55 -4.57 -18.04
N ALA A 9 5.03 -5.75 -18.44
CA ALA A 9 5.46 -6.00 -19.82
C ALA A 9 4.29 -5.87 -20.81
N SER A 10 3.12 -6.44 -20.50
CA SER A 10 1.92 -6.32 -21.33
C SER A 10 1.48 -4.87 -21.46
N TYR A 11 1.37 -4.15 -20.33
CA TYR A 11 0.98 -2.74 -20.34
C TYR A 11 1.94 -1.87 -21.18
N LEU A 12 3.24 -2.00 -20.97
CA LEU A 12 4.26 -1.20 -21.67
C LEU A 12 4.41 -1.56 -23.15
N LYS A 13 4.00 -2.78 -23.55
CA LYS A 13 3.92 -3.19 -24.95
C LYS A 13 2.73 -2.55 -25.65
N GLU A 14 1.58 -2.49 -24.97
CA GLU A 14 0.35 -1.88 -25.49
C GLU A 14 0.41 -0.35 -25.47
N ASN A 15 1.20 0.23 -24.57
CA ASN A 15 1.35 1.68 -24.38
C ASN A 15 2.83 2.09 -24.53
N PRO A 16 3.41 2.02 -25.75
CA PRO A 16 4.84 2.21 -25.97
C PRO A 16 5.37 3.57 -25.51
N ASP A 17 4.53 4.61 -25.56
CA ASP A 17 4.87 5.98 -25.17
C ASP A 17 4.89 6.21 -23.65
N THR A 18 4.58 5.20 -22.84
CA THR A 18 4.66 5.29 -21.37
C THR A 18 6.13 5.31 -20.93
N ASP A 19 6.48 6.32 -20.15
CA ASP A 19 7.81 6.48 -19.54
C ASP A 19 7.88 5.85 -18.15
N VAL A 20 6.81 5.97 -17.36
CA VAL A 20 6.73 5.47 -15.99
C VAL A 20 5.42 4.70 -15.83
N PHE A 21 5.50 3.42 -15.47
CA PHE A 21 4.34 2.57 -15.17
C PHE A 21 4.42 2.09 -13.73
N TYR A 22 3.32 2.22 -12.98
CA TYR A 22 3.27 1.74 -11.61
C TYR A 22 1.90 1.22 -11.21
N GLY A 23 1.86 0.45 -10.13
CA GLY A 23 0.63 -0.08 -9.58
C GLY A 23 0.60 -0.09 -8.07
N GLN A 24 -0.42 -0.74 -7.52
CA GLN A 24 -0.61 -0.86 -6.08
C GLN A 24 0.45 -1.74 -5.42
N SER A 25 0.51 -1.65 -4.10
CA SER A 25 1.27 -2.57 -3.26
C SER A 25 0.49 -2.86 -1.98
N VAL A 26 0.84 -3.95 -1.30
CA VAL A 26 0.31 -4.25 0.04
C VAL A 26 1.38 -4.04 1.09
N ILE A 27 0.98 -3.63 2.29
CA ILE A 27 1.88 -3.41 3.42
C ILE A 27 1.96 -4.69 4.24
N ILE A 28 3.17 -5.11 4.58
CA ILE A 28 3.45 -6.21 5.50
C ILE A 28 4.32 -5.75 6.68
N ASP A 29 4.23 -6.45 7.81
CA ASP A 29 5.13 -6.27 8.96
C ASP A 29 6.29 -7.29 8.97
N ASP A 30 7.13 -7.21 10.01
CA ASP A 30 8.29 -8.09 10.24
C ASP A 30 7.90 -9.56 10.45
N ASN A 31 6.62 -9.83 10.77
CA ASN A 31 6.05 -11.16 10.90
C ASN A 31 5.33 -11.61 9.61
N PHE A 32 5.51 -10.87 8.51
CA PHE A 32 4.84 -11.08 7.21
C PHE A 32 3.30 -11.01 7.28
N LYS A 33 2.72 -10.35 8.29
CA LYS A 33 1.29 -10.09 8.34
C LYS A 33 0.94 -8.97 7.38
N PHE A 34 -0.10 -9.17 6.58
CA PHE A 34 -0.62 -8.15 5.68
C PHE A 34 -1.48 -7.16 6.46
N HIS A 35 -1.32 -5.86 6.21
CA HIS A 35 -2.07 -4.79 6.88
C HIS A 35 -3.01 -4.01 5.96
N GLY A 36 -3.11 -4.40 4.69
CA GLY A 36 -3.93 -3.72 3.68
C GLY A 36 -3.12 -3.15 2.52
N TYR A 37 -3.80 -2.40 1.67
CA TYR A 37 -3.20 -1.68 0.56
C TYR A 37 -2.31 -0.52 1.02
N HIS A 38 -1.31 -0.19 0.20
CA HIS A 38 -0.51 1.00 0.36
C HIS A 38 -1.31 2.23 -0.08
N TRP A 39 -2.01 2.83 0.87
CA TRP A 39 -2.98 3.89 0.65
C TRP A 39 -2.40 5.21 0.09
N ALA A 40 -1.08 5.39 0.11
CA ALA A 40 -0.45 6.55 -0.52
C ALA A 40 -0.45 6.43 -2.05
N VAL A 41 -0.57 5.20 -2.58
CA VAL A 41 -0.54 4.96 -4.02
C VAL A 41 -1.82 5.47 -4.67
N GLU A 42 -1.66 6.44 -5.57
CA GLU A 42 -2.75 7.12 -6.27
C GLU A 42 -2.48 7.15 -7.78
N PRO A 43 -3.52 7.29 -8.64
CA PRO A 43 -3.33 7.54 -10.06
C PRO A 43 -2.50 8.81 -10.34
N PRO A 44 -1.91 8.95 -11.56
CA PRO A 44 -1.01 10.05 -11.87
C PRO A 44 -1.71 11.39 -11.72
N SER A 45 -1.12 12.26 -10.91
CA SER A 45 -1.61 13.61 -10.68
C SER A 45 -0.47 14.50 -10.20
N ASP A 46 -0.75 15.79 -10.10
CA ASP A 46 0.21 16.74 -9.56
C ASP A 46 0.54 16.52 -8.07
N ALA A 47 -0.13 15.57 -7.41
CA ALA A 47 0.19 15.09 -6.07
C ALA A 47 1.65 14.65 -5.93
N ILE A 48 2.28 14.14 -6.99
CA ILE A 48 3.70 13.80 -7.03
C ILE A 48 4.58 15.00 -6.63
N LEU A 49 4.15 16.24 -6.87
CA LEU A 49 4.91 17.44 -6.52
C LEU A 49 4.85 17.80 -5.02
N TYR A 50 3.97 17.17 -4.26
CA TYR A 50 3.74 17.51 -2.85
C TYR A 50 3.50 16.32 -1.91
N GLY A 51 3.57 15.11 -2.44
CA GLY A 51 3.54 13.84 -1.73
C GLY A 51 4.21 12.77 -2.57
N ASP A 52 4.36 11.58 -2.00
CA ASP A 52 5.01 10.44 -2.64
C ASP A 52 3.97 9.35 -2.96
N PRO A 53 3.21 9.49 -4.07
CA PRO A 53 2.07 8.62 -4.37
C PRO A 53 2.45 7.38 -5.18
N ILE A 54 3.75 7.06 -5.29
CA ILE A 54 4.23 5.93 -6.08
C ILE A 54 4.96 4.98 -5.12
N SER A 55 4.47 3.75 -5.02
CA SER A 55 5.19 2.72 -4.30
C SER A 55 6.39 2.28 -5.11
N GLN A 56 7.60 2.62 -4.64
CA GLN A 56 8.87 2.32 -5.31
C GLN A 56 8.98 0.86 -5.82
N PRO A 57 8.66 -0.20 -5.04
CA PRO A 57 8.77 -1.58 -5.52
C PRO A 57 7.69 -1.99 -6.52
N SER A 58 6.68 -1.15 -6.76
CA SER A 58 5.64 -1.33 -7.78
C SER A 58 5.84 -0.45 -9.01
N CYS A 59 7.01 0.18 -9.16
CA CYS A 59 7.28 1.14 -10.24
C CYS A 59 8.30 0.60 -11.26
N PHE A 60 8.00 0.82 -12.53
CA PHE A 60 8.82 0.50 -13.69
C PHE A 60 8.97 1.76 -14.53
N PHE A 61 10.15 2.00 -15.11
CA PHE A 61 10.36 3.17 -15.96
C PHE A 61 11.30 2.89 -17.13
N ARG A 62 11.14 3.65 -18.21
CA ARG A 62 11.99 3.59 -19.39
C ARG A 62 13.39 4.06 -19.05
N ARG A 63 14.37 3.25 -19.44
CA ARG A 63 15.79 3.59 -19.27
C ARG A 63 16.16 4.91 -19.96
N SER A 64 15.64 5.14 -21.17
CA SER A 64 15.88 6.36 -21.94
C SER A 64 15.46 7.62 -21.17
N LYS A 65 14.25 7.64 -20.61
CA LYS A 65 13.74 8.78 -19.84
C LYS A 65 14.49 8.95 -18.52
N TYR A 66 14.89 7.85 -17.86
CA TYR A 66 15.75 7.88 -16.67
C TYR A 66 17.11 8.54 -16.95
N ASP A 67 17.77 8.16 -18.04
CA ASP A 67 19.07 8.73 -18.42
C ASP A 67 18.92 10.20 -18.85
N GLU A 68 17.82 10.57 -19.55
CA GLU A 68 17.50 11.95 -19.94
C GLU A 68 17.41 12.89 -18.72
N ILE A 69 16.78 12.45 -17.63
CA ILE A 69 16.62 13.26 -16.41
C ILE A 69 17.83 13.18 -15.46
N GLY A 70 18.90 12.50 -15.86
CA GLY A 70 20.16 12.40 -15.10
C GLY A 70 20.22 11.29 -14.04
N GLY A 71 19.26 10.36 -14.02
CA GLY A 71 19.26 9.21 -13.11
C GLY A 71 19.00 9.55 -11.64
N LEU A 72 19.33 8.66 -10.70
CA LEU A 72 19.17 8.90 -9.26
C LEU A 72 20.17 9.94 -8.72
N ASP A 73 19.70 10.78 -7.81
CA ASP A 73 20.56 11.65 -7.00
C ASP A 73 21.12 10.85 -5.82
N ILE A 74 22.38 10.41 -5.94
CA ILE A 74 23.05 9.54 -4.96
C ILE A 74 23.44 10.26 -3.66
N ASP A 75 23.32 11.59 -3.62
CA ASP A 75 23.54 12.38 -2.40
C ASP A 75 22.32 12.34 -1.46
N LEU A 76 21.21 11.74 -1.91
CA LEU A 76 20.01 11.50 -1.10
C LEU A 76 20.03 10.10 -0.50
N HIS A 77 19.51 9.97 0.71
CA HIS A 77 19.44 8.68 1.40
C HIS A 77 18.03 8.27 1.81
N TYR A 78 17.08 9.20 1.86
CA TYR A 78 15.73 8.96 2.38
C TYR A 78 14.59 9.30 1.42
N THR A 79 14.87 10.08 0.37
CA THR A 79 13.85 10.57 -0.57
C THR A 79 14.29 10.45 -2.04
N MET A 80 15.16 9.48 -2.33
CA MET A 80 15.71 9.25 -3.67
C MET A 80 14.63 8.97 -4.71
N ASP A 81 13.67 8.11 -4.34
CA ASP A 81 12.50 7.76 -5.13
C ASP A 81 11.62 8.98 -5.40
N TRP A 82 11.24 9.71 -4.35
CA TRP A 82 10.37 10.87 -4.51
C TRP A 82 11.01 11.98 -5.37
N ASP A 83 12.31 12.24 -5.19
CA ASP A 83 13.06 13.16 -6.06
C ASP A 83 13.01 12.72 -7.53
N LEU A 84 13.21 11.43 -7.79
CA LEU A 84 13.17 10.87 -9.13
C LEU A 84 11.78 11.02 -9.77
N TRP A 85 10.70 10.74 -9.03
CA TRP A 85 9.32 10.91 -9.51
C TRP A 85 9.02 12.37 -9.87
N VAL A 86 9.45 13.31 -9.03
CA VAL A 86 9.29 14.75 -9.28
C VAL A 86 10.05 15.17 -10.55
N ARG A 87 11.25 14.64 -10.79
CA ARG A 87 12.02 14.93 -11.99
C ARG A 87 11.41 14.34 -13.25
N PHE A 88 10.91 13.09 -13.20
CA PHE A 88 10.10 12.53 -14.29
C PHE A 88 8.89 13.42 -14.60
N TRP A 89 8.13 13.81 -13.58
CA TRP A 89 6.95 14.66 -13.74
C TRP A 89 7.28 16.02 -14.38
N ARG A 90 8.35 16.67 -13.92
CA ARG A 90 8.78 17.98 -14.47
C ARG A 90 9.34 17.88 -15.88
N ALA A 91 9.93 16.75 -16.26
CA ALA A 91 10.40 16.49 -17.61
C ALA A 91 9.28 16.09 -18.58
N GLY A 92 8.01 16.15 -18.15
CA GLY A 92 6.86 15.81 -18.97
C GLY A 92 6.78 14.32 -19.31
N ALA A 93 7.27 13.45 -18.43
CA ALA A 93 7.17 12.00 -18.62
C ALA A 93 5.70 11.54 -18.67
N ASN A 94 5.41 10.55 -19.52
CA ASN A 94 4.10 9.92 -19.61
C ASN A 94 3.95 8.84 -18.53
N PHE A 95 2.94 9.00 -17.66
CA PHE A 95 2.67 8.07 -16.56
C PHE A 95 1.49 7.14 -16.86
N GLY A 96 1.72 5.84 -16.76
CA GLY A 96 0.71 4.79 -16.73
C GLY A 96 0.47 4.26 -15.32
N TYR A 97 -0.75 3.84 -15.03
CA TYR A 97 -1.16 3.35 -13.71
C TYR A 97 -2.09 2.15 -13.81
N THR A 98 -1.98 1.23 -12.86
CA THR A 98 -2.93 0.12 -12.65
C THR A 98 -3.33 0.00 -11.18
N ASP A 99 -4.56 -0.46 -10.92
CA ASP A 99 -5.01 -0.83 -9.57
C ASP A 99 -4.49 -2.21 -9.12
N GLU A 100 -3.85 -2.98 -10.01
CA GLU A 100 -3.25 -4.27 -9.70
C GLU A 100 -2.14 -4.16 -8.65
N VAL A 101 -2.05 -5.16 -7.77
CA VAL A 101 -1.01 -5.22 -6.75
C VAL A 101 0.25 -5.84 -7.35
N LEU A 102 1.31 -5.04 -7.49
CA LEU A 102 2.56 -5.48 -8.12
C LEU A 102 3.61 -5.92 -7.09
N SER A 103 3.53 -5.40 -5.86
CA SER A 103 4.55 -5.66 -4.83
C SER A 103 3.99 -5.70 -3.41
N ARG A 104 4.86 -6.09 -2.48
CA ARG A 104 4.64 -5.95 -1.03
C ARG A 104 5.73 -5.05 -0.46
N VAL A 105 5.35 -4.19 0.48
CA VAL A 105 6.27 -3.27 1.15
C VAL A 105 6.38 -3.67 2.61
N LEU A 106 7.61 -3.86 3.09
CA LEU A 106 7.88 -4.10 4.50
C LEU A 106 7.87 -2.78 5.28
N TRP A 107 6.97 -2.66 6.25
CA TRP A 107 6.91 -1.54 7.19
C TRP A 107 7.29 -2.01 8.60
N SER A 108 8.58 -2.16 8.82
CA SER A 108 9.14 -2.62 10.08
C SER A 108 8.97 -1.59 11.21
N GLU A 109 8.96 -2.07 12.45
CA GLU A 109 8.98 -1.19 13.64
C GLU A 109 10.27 -0.37 13.75
N GLU A 110 11.38 -0.89 13.24
CA GLU A 110 12.66 -0.19 13.19
C GLU A 110 12.67 0.93 12.13
N ALA A 111 12.12 0.68 10.95
CA ALA A 111 11.91 1.73 9.93
C ALA A 111 10.97 2.82 10.44
N LYS A 112 10.04 2.45 11.33
CA LYS A 112 9.12 3.37 12.01
C LYS A 112 9.82 4.28 13.03
N THR A 113 10.73 3.73 13.81
CA THR A 113 11.38 4.43 14.93
C THR A 113 12.66 5.16 14.54
N GLY A 114 13.40 4.68 13.53
CA GLY A 114 14.69 5.26 13.08
C GLY A 114 14.58 6.47 12.15
N GLY A 115 13.38 6.77 11.64
CA GLY A 115 13.18 7.66 10.48
C GLY A 115 13.22 9.16 10.72
N PHE A 116 13.68 9.71 11.85
CA PHE A 116 13.59 11.16 12.14
C PHE A 116 14.92 11.87 12.40
N GLY A 117 16.01 11.38 11.80
CA GLY A 117 17.28 12.11 11.77
C GLY A 117 17.15 13.50 11.12
N ALA A 118 18.00 14.44 11.53
CA ALA A 118 18.06 15.78 10.92
C ALA A 118 18.34 15.72 9.40
N ALA A 119 19.05 14.68 8.93
CA ALA A 119 19.33 14.42 7.53
C ALA A 119 18.05 14.24 6.69
N ARG A 120 17.14 13.33 7.07
CA ARG A 120 15.86 13.13 6.35
C ARG A 120 15.03 14.41 6.24
N ARG A 121 14.96 15.20 7.33
CA ARG A 121 14.23 16.47 7.30
C ARG A 121 14.84 17.47 6.31
N ARG A 122 16.17 17.48 6.14
CA ARG A 122 16.84 18.33 5.16
C ARG A 122 16.48 17.90 3.73
N GLU A 123 16.53 16.60 3.44
CA GLU A 123 16.17 16.05 2.13
C GLU A 123 14.70 16.34 1.77
N LEU A 124 13.77 16.07 2.68
CA LEU A 124 12.35 16.39 2.49
C LEU A 124 12.13 17.88 2.20
N ARG A 125 12.77 18.77 2.97
CA ARG A 125 12.68 20.22 2.74
C ARG A 125 13.25 20.62 1.39
N ARG A 126 14.33 19.99 0.92
CA ARG A 126 14.92 20.26 -0.40
C ARG A 126 13.89 20.05 -1.50
N ILE A 127 13.24 18.88 -1.54
CA ILE A 127 12.21 18.56 -2.55
C ILE A 127 11.01 19.49 -2.40
N ILE A 128 10.47 19.63 -1.19
CA ILE A 128 9.30 20.48 -0.92
C ILE A 128 9.57 21.92 -1.38
N ASN A 129 10.75 22.47 -1.09
CA ASN A 129 11.08 23.85 -1.45
C ASN A 129 11.25 24.10 -2.94
N GLN A 130 11.46 23.05 -3.74
CA GLN A 130 11.45 23.18 -5.20
C GLN A 130 10.03 23.37 -5.76
N ASN A 131 8.98 23.13 -4.97
CA ASN A 131 7.61 23.38 -5.42
C ASN A 131 7.33 24.90 -5.39
N PRO A 132 7.07 25.56 -6.54
CA PRO A 132 6.87 27.01 -6.57
C PRO A 132 5.58 27.45 -5.87
N ASN A 133 4.63 26.53 -5.67
CA ASN A 133 3.34 26.84 -5.05
C ASN A 133 3.41 26.74 -3.52
N LEU A 134 3.22 27.87 -2.83
CA LEU A 134 3.28 27.96 -1.37
C LEU A 134 2.24 27.09 -0.65
N VAL A 135 1.02 26.99 -1.17
CA VAL A 135 -0.04 26.15 -0.60
C VAL A 135 0.35 24.68 -0.65
N ARG A 136 0.97 24.24 -1.75
CA ARG A 136 1.47 22.86 -1.89
C ARG A 136 2.62 22.58 -0.92
N ARG A 137 3.55 23.54 -0.74
CA ARG A 137 4.63 23.43 0.26
C ARG A 137 4.07 23.23 1.67
N LEU A 138 3.09 24.04 2.06
CA LEU A 138 2.43 23.92 3.36
C LEU A 138 1.68 22.60 3.49
N LYS A 139 0.96 22.16 2.45
CA LYS A 139 0.30 20.84 2.43
C LYS A 139 1.30 19.69 2.59
N SER A 140 2.45 19.71 1.90
CA SER A 140 3.50 18.70 2.10
C SER A 140 4.03 18.70 3.52
N GLN A 141 4.38 19.87 4.05
CA GLN A 141 4.94 19.98 5.40
C GLN A 141 3.97 19.47 6.46
N VAL A 142 2.69 19.82 6.34
CA VAL A 142 1.63 19.33 7.23
C VAL A 142 1.41 17.83 7.01
N GLY A 143 1.28 17.37 5.77
CA GLY A 143 1.05 15.96 5.42
C GLY A 143 2.15 15.03 5.92
N PHE A 144 3.42 15.34 5.64
CA PHE A 144 4.55 14.54 6.11
C PHE A 144 4.72 14.60 7.62
N SER A 145 4.57 15.77 8.25
CA SER A 145 4.69 15.88 9.72
C SER A 145 3.58 15.10 10.42
N LEU A 146 2.36 15.17 9.89
CA LEU A 146 1.18 14.59 10.51
C LEU A 146 1.06 13.08 10.27
N HIS A 147 1.41 12.62 9.06
CA HIS A 147 1.64 11.21 8.77
C HIS A 147 2.69 10.63 9.71
N HIS A 148 3.80 11.35 9.88
CA HIS A 148 4.88 10.94 10.76
C HIS A 148 4.45 10.85 12.23
N PHE A 149 3.72 11.85 12.73
CA PHE A 149 3.19 11.82 14.11
C PHE A 149 2.23 10.64 14.34
N LEU A 150 1.36 10.33 13.38
CA LEU A 150 0.37 9.26 13.52
C LEU A 150 0.94 7.85 13.34
N GLU A 151 1.92 7.68 12.47
CA GLU A 151 2.48 6.36 12.17
C GLU A 151 3.62 5.94 13.11
N TYR A 152 4.32 6.90 13.73
CA TYR A 152 5.57 6.61 14.43
C TYR A 152 5.62 7.02 15.90
N ILE A 153 4.71 7.88 16.38
CA ILE A 153 4.75 8.41 17.77
C ILE A 153 3.63 7.84 18.64
N PHE A 154 2.46 7.51 18.07
CA PHE A 154 1.33 7.00 18.83
C PHE A 154 1.32 5.46 18.92
N PRO A 155 0.88 4.87 20.06
CA PRO A 155 0.62 3.44 20.17
C PRO A 155 -0.32 2.96 19.05
N ALA A 156 -0.13 1.73 18.57
CA ALA A 156 -0.91 1.13 17.46
C ALA A 156 -2.44 1.22 17.67
N SER A 157 -2.90 1.17 18.93
CA SER A 157 -4.31 1.32 19.31
C SER A 157 -4.86 2.74 19.10
N VAL A 158 -4.01 3.76 19.23
CA VAL A 158 -4.37 5.19 19.06
C VAL A 158 -4.25 5.59 17.59
N SER A 159 -3.21 5.13 16.90
CA SER A 159 -3.04 5.37 15.46
C SER A 159 -4.17 4.73 14.64
N GLY A 160 -4.66 3.55 15.01
CA GLY A 160 -5.83 2.93 14.40
C GLY A 160 -7.11 3.78 14.51
N ARG A 161 -7.40 4.33 15.69
CA ARG A 161 -8.55 5.23 15.90
C ARG A 161 -8.44 6.55 15.13
N LEU A 162 -7.24 7.14 15.08
CA LEU A 162 -6.97 8.37 14.35
C LEU A 162 -7.04 8.17 12.82
N ARG A 163 -6.59 7.01 12.30
CA ARG A 163 -6.79 6.62 10.89
C ARG A 163 -8.28 6.53 10.54
N ARG A 164 -9.09 5.93 11.42
CA ARG A 164 -10.56 5.82 11.23
C ARG A 164 -11.27 7.17 11.22
N ALA A 165 -10.92 8.06 12.15
CA ALA A 165 -11.47 9.41 12.22
C ALA A 165 -11.08 10.30 11.01
N ARG A 166 -10.09 9.87 10.24
CA ARG A 166 -9.59 10.55 9.03
C ARG A 166 -9.92 9.83 7.73
N SER A 167 -10.91 8.95 7.75
CA SER A 167 -11.55 8.53 6.50
C SER A 167 -11.97 9.79 5.74
N ASP A 168 -11.22 10.13 4.71
CA ASP A 168 -11.37 11.36 3.90
C ASP A 168 -12.48 11.22 2.86
N GLY A 169 -13.31 10.19 2.98
CA GLY A 169 -14.39 9.86 2.05
C GLY A 169 -13.88 9.29 0.72
N ARG A 170 -12.57 9.05 0.57
CA ARG A 170 -12.04 8.41 -0.64
C ARG A 170 -12.55 6.96 -0.73
N PRO A 171 -12.90 6.50 -1.95
CA PRO A 171 -13.35 5.13 -2.15
C PRO A 171 -12.28 4.13 -1.70
N GLY A 172 -12.72 3.04 -1.06
CA GLY A 172 -11.82 1.96 -0.66
C GLY A 172 -11.21 1.27 -1.87
N LYS A 173 -9.94 0.85 -1.77
CA LYS A 173 -9.29 0.03 -2.79
C LYS A 173 -9.84 -1.38 -2.69
N ASN A 174 -10.46 -1.85 -3.77
CA ASN A 174 -11.20 -3.11 -3.82
C ASN A 174 -12.15 -3.27 -2.61
N GLY A 175 -12.86 -2.19 -2.25
CA GLY A 175 -13.79 -2.16 -1.12
C GLY A 175 -13.17 -2.14 0.28
N ILE A 176 -11.85 -1.97 0.40
CA ILE A 176 -11.15 -1.81 1.68
C ILE A 176 -10.60 -0.39 1.79
N THR A 177 -11.03 0.37 2.79
CA THR A 177 -10.55 1.75 2.99
C THR A 177 -9.14 1.77 3.57
N ARG A 178 -8.49 2.95 3.51
CA ARG A 178 -7.22 3.24 4.21
C ARG A 178 -7.24 2.89 5.70
N SER A 179 -8.40 2.98 6.33
CA SER A 179 -8.58 2.67 7.76
C SER A 179 -8.81 1.18 8.04
N GLY A 180 -8.90 0.36 6.98
CA GLY A 180 -9.28 -1.06 7.04
C GLY A 180 -10.78 -1.29 6.94
N ALA A 181 -11.62 -0.25 6.93
CA ALA A 181 -13.08 -0.43 6.85
C ALA A 181 -13.48 -1.19 5.58
N ILE A 182 -14.35 -2.18 5.74
CA ILE A 182 -14.92 -2.96 4.62
C ILE A 182 -16.19 -2.25 4.13
N LEU A 183 -16.21 -1.84 2.86
CA LEU A 183 -17.33 -1.15 2.21
C LEU A 183 -18.05 -2.11 1.27
N GLY A 184 -19.13 -2.72 1.73
CA GLY A 184 -19.84 -3.75 0.97
C GLY A 184 -18.98 -5.00 0.83
N THR A 185 -18.23 -5.13 -0.27
CA THR A 185 -17.33 -6.26 -0.51
C THR A 185 -15.88 -5.79 -0.58
N GLY A 186 -15.05 -6.27 0.33
CA GLY A 186 -13.59 -6.11 0.31
C GLY A 186 -12.91 -7.27 -0.42
N ALA A 187 -11.86 -7.00 -1.17
CA ALA A 187 -10.97 -8.02 -1.71
C ALA A 187 -9.51 -7.65 -1.48
N MET A 188 -8.69 -8.62 -1.11
CA MET A 188 -7.25 -8.45 -0.97
C MET A 188 -6.50 -9.68 -1.46
N PRO A 189 -5.54 -9.53 -2.38
CA PRO A 189 -4.73 -10.66 -2.80
C PRO A 189 -3.61 -10.91 -1.79
N VAL A 190 -3.38 -12.19 -1.48
CA VAL A 190 -2.28 -12.68 -0.65
C VAL A 190 -1.50 -13.71 -1.42
N VAL A 191 -0.20 -13.82 -1.14
CA VAL A 191 0.68 -14.76 -1.84
C VAL A 191 1.46 -15.55 -0.80
N ASN A 192 1.50 -16.86 -0.97
CA ASN A 192 2.35 -17.72 -0.14
C ASN A 192 3.80 -17.63 -0.60
N TRP A 193 4.62 -16.83 0.09
CA TRP A 193 6.05 -16.73 -0.18
C TRP A 193 6.89 -17.72 0.65
N GLY A 194 6.25 -18.61 1.41
CA GLY A 194 6.91 -19.66 2.19
C GLY A 194 7.33 -20.86 1.34
N ALA A 195 8.14 -21.73 1.92
CA ALA A 195 8.55 -23.00 1.29
C ALA A 195 7.48 -24.11 1.43
N GLU A 196 6.53 -23.95 2.35
CA GLU A 196 5.47 -24.92 2.64
C GLU A 196 4.11 -24.36 2.24
N GLY A 197 3.15 -25.25 2.02
CA GLY A 197 1.76 -24.87 1.77
C GLY A 197 1.15 -24.14 2.97
N VAL A 198 0.33 -23.13 2.72
CA VAL A 198 -0.45 -22.45 3.75
C VAL A 198 -1.76 -23.19 3.92
N SER A 199 -2.00 -23.79 5.08
CA SER A 199 -3.23 -24.55 5.37
C SER A 199 -4.31 -23.68 6.02
N LYS A 200 -3.95 -22.59 6.71
CA LYS A 200 -4.91 -21.70 7.37
C LYS A 200 -4.60 -20.23 7.13
N ILE A 201 -5.64 -19.42 7.09
CA ILE A 201 -5.56 -17.96 7.01
C ILE A 201 -6.29 -17.38 8.20
N VAL A 202 -5.62 -16.52 8.97
CA VAL A 202 -6.20 -15.82 10.11
C VAL A 202 -6.38 -14.36 9.75
N LEU A 203 -7.62 -13.89 9.78
CA LEU A 203 -7.99 -12.50 9.57
C LEU A 203 -8.37 -11.89 10.91
N SER A 204 -7.72 -10.78 11.27
CA SER A 204 -8.03 -10.01 12.46
C SER A 204 -8.79 -8.75 12.11
N PHE A 205 -9.83 -8.46 12.88
CA PHE A 205 -10.73 -7.33 12.69
C PHE A 205 -10.88 -6.51 13.98
N ASP A 206 -11.17 -5.22 13.79
CA ASP A 206 -11.76 -4.37 14.82
C ASP A 206 -13.25 -4.19 14.51
N GLY A 207 -14.10 -4.50 15.48
CA GLY A 207 -15.55 -4.60 15.29
C GLY A 207 -16.06 -6.05 15.31
N ASP A 208 -17.35 -6.19 15.03
CA ASP A 208 -18.06 -7.47 15.13
C ASP A 208 -17.92 -8.28 13.84
N ALA A 209 -16.90 -9.14 13.79
CA ALA A 209 -16.60 -9.99 12.64
C ALA A 209 -17.68 -11.04 12.32
N SER A 210 -18.64 -11.30 13.23
CA SER A 210 -19.78 -12.21 12.94
C SER A 210 -20.70 -11.70 11.82
N LYS A 211 -20.54 -10.43 11.44
CA LYS A 211 -21.25 -9.75 10.36
C LYS A 211 -20.56 -9.88 9.00
N LEU A 212 -19.45 -10.60 8.95
CA LEU A 212 -18.66 -10.80 7.74
C LEU A 212 -18.81 -12.25 7.27
N ASP A 213 -18.98 -12.40 5.96
CA ASP A 213 -18.75 -13.68 5.29
C ASP A 213 -17.40 -13.60 4.58
N ILE A 214 -16.52 -14.59 4.81
CA ILE A 214 -15.16 -14.58 4.26
C ILE A 214 -14.97 -15.81 3.37
N CYS A 215 -14.43 -15.55 2.19
CA CYS A 215 -14.15 -16.55 1.18
C CYS A 215 -12.68 -16.44 0.76
N ALA A 216 -11.97 -17.57 0.76
CA ALA A 216 -10.59 -17.66 0.31
C ALA A 216 -10.48 -18.84 -0.66
N GLY A 217 -10.44 -18.54 -1.96
CA GLY A 217 -10.58 -19.57 -3.01
C GLY A 217 -11.95 -20.25 -2.93
N ASP A 218 -11.97 -21.58 -2.93
CA ASP A 218 -13.20 -22.38 -2.82
C ASP A 218 -13.63 -22.64 -1.36
N THR A 219 -12.95 -22.02 -0.40
CA THR A 219 -13.18 -22.25 1.02
C THR A 219 -14.00 -21.13 1.64
N ASN A 220 -15.05 -21.50 2.39
CA ASN A 220 -15.83 -20.57 3.21
C ASN A 220 -15.34 -20.61 4.68
N SER A 221 -15.37 -19.46 5.34
CA SER A 221 -14.89 -19.28 6.72
C SER A 221 -15.82 -19.87 7.78
N THR A 222 -15.25 -20.23 8.93
CA THR A 222 -16.00 -20.42 10.19
C THR A 222 -15.58 -19.34 11.19
N VAL A 223 -16.54 -18.59 11.75
CA VAL A 223 -16.26 -17.53 12.73
C VAL A 223 -15.97 -18.18 14.09
N ASN A 224 -14.75 -18.01 14.59
CA ASN A 224 -14.29 -18.69 15.81
C ASN A 224 -14.38 -17.82 17.07
N SER A 225 -14.36 -16.49 16.96
CA SER A 225 -14.41 -15.58 18.11
C SER A 225 -14.78 -14.14 17.70
N PRO A 226 -15.12 -13.24 18.64
CA PRO A 226 -15.25 -11.81 18.32
C PRO A 226 -13.88 -11.23 17.99
N GLY A 227 -13.67 -10.88 16.71
CA GLY A 227 -12.50 -10.14 16.24
C GLY A 227 -11.59 -10.92 15.31
N ASP A 228 -11.35 -12.21 15.53
CA ASP A 228 -10.52 -13.03 14.65
C ASP A 228 -11.35 -14.12 13.93
N VAL A 229 -11.15 -14.24 12.62
CA VAL A 229 -11.74 -15.30 11.78
C VAL A 229 -10.63 -16.14 11.19
N MET A 230 -10.76 -17.46 11.30
CA MET A 230 -9.83 -18.41 10.72
C MET A 230 -10.51 -19.16 9.58
N VAL A 231 -9.80 -19.24 8.46
CA VAL A 231 -10.22 -19.96 7.26
C VAL A 231 -9.25 -21.12 7.07
N GLU A 232 -9.74 -22.35 7.20
CA GLU A 232 -8.96 -23.56 6.93
C GLU A 232 -9.14 -23.93 5.46
N LEU A 233 -8.09 -23.78 4.66
CA LEU A 233 -8.17 -24.02 3.23
C LEU A 233 -8.37 -25.51 2.94
N VAL A 234 -9.35 -25.83 2.09
CA VAL A 234 -9.62 -27.22 1.65
C VAL A 234 -8.35 -27.85 1.06
N ASN A 235 -7.63 -27.08 0.26
CA ASN A 235 -6.31 -27.43 -0.26
C ASN A 235 -5.31 -26.37 0.20
N PRO A 236 -4.15 -26.75 0.77
CA PRO A 236 -3.13 -25.78 1.15
C PRO A 236 -2.71 -24.91 -0.03
N LEU A 237 -2.62 -23.59 0.15
CA LEU A 237 -2.14 -22.66 -0.86
C LEU A 237 -0.65 -22.92 -1.12
N PRO A 238 -0.23 -23.35 -2.32
CA PRO A 238 1.16 -23.73 -2.57
C PRO A 238 2.14 -22.55 -2.55
N PRO A 239 3.45 -22.80 -2.34
CA PRO A 239 4.50 -21.78 -2.52
C PRO A 239 4.41 -21.04 -3.86
N GLY A 240 4.59 -19.73 -3.82
CA GLY A 240 4.55 -18.83 -4.97
C GLY A 240 3.16 -18.54 -5.53
N GLN A 241 2.11 -19.20 -5.03
CA GLN A 241 0.74 -19.02 -5.53
C GLN A 241 0.02 -17.88 -4.81
N GLU A 242 -0.79 -17.17 -5.59
CA GLU A 242 -1.69 -16.12 -5.13
C GLU A 242 -3.06 -16.68 -4.78
N LEU A 243 -3.70 -16.08 -3.78
CA LEU A 243 -5.08 -16.30 -3.40
C LEU A 243 -5.77 -14.95 -3.15
N ILE A 244 -6.93 -14.74 -3.75
CA ILE A 244 -7.76 -13.58 -3.45
C ILE A 244 -8.68 -13.92 -2.28
N ILE A 245 -8.56 -13.15 -1.21
CA ILE A 245 -9.47 -13.20 -0.07
C ILE A 245 -10.59 -12.19 -0.31
N LYS A 246 -11.83 -12.66 -0.31
CA LYS A 246 -13.04 -11.83 -0.40
C LYS A 246 -13.72 -11.76 0.97
N ILE A 247 -14.09 -10.55 1.37
CA ILE A 247 -14.73 -10.23 2.64
C ILE A 247 -16.03 -9.51 2.32
N TYR A 248 -17.15 -10.17 2.58
CA TYR A 248 -18.48 -9.63 2.35
C TYR A 248 -19.01 -9.07 3.66
N GLY A 249 -19.15 -7.75 3.72
CA GLY A 249 -19.82 -7.06 4.81
C GLY A 249 -21.33 -7.10 4.61
N ARG A 250 -22.06 -7.54 5.62
CA ARG A 250 -23.52 -7.36 5.68
C ARG A 250 -23.83 -5.90 6.01
N GLU A 251 -24.83 -5.30 5.34
CA GLU A 251 -25.22 -3.90 5.59
C GLU A 251 -25.48 -3.67 7.08
N THR A 252 -24.64 -2.85 7.72
CA THR A 252 -24.79 -2.53 9.14
C THR A 252 -24.41 -1.08 9.41
N SER A 253 -25.01 -0.51 10.46
CA SER A 253 -24.76 0.84 10.94
C SER A 253 -23.36 1.04 11.54
N ASN A 254 -22.64 -0.04 11.86
CA ASN A 254 -21.30 -0.02 12.46
C ASN A 254 -20.29 -0.74 11.56
N PRO A 255 -19.30 -0.03 10.97
CA PRO A 255 -18.30 -0.63 10.10
C PRO A 255 -17.38 -1.61 10.84
N VAL A 256 -16.98 -2.67 10.16
CA VAL A 256 -15.92 -3.60 10.60
C VAL A 256 -14.63 -3.28 9.85
N TYR A 257 -13.50 -3.31 10.55
CA TYR A 257 -12.20 -2.88 10.02
C TYR A 257 -11.22 -4.05 9.98
N LEU A 258 -10.68 -4.38 8.82
CA LEU A 258 -9.57 -5.31 8.68
C LEU A 258 -8.31 -4.73 9.32
N LYS A 259 -7.73 -5.45 10.26
CA LYS A 259 -6.50 -5.09 10.98
C LYS A 259 -5.28 -5.78 10.39
N SER A 260 -5.40 -7.09 10.14
CA SER A 260 -4.32 -7.88 9.55
C SER A 260 -4.79 -9.19 8.94
N ILE A 261 -4.01 -9.73 8.02
CA ILE A 261 -4.12 -11.12 7.54
C ILE A 261 -2.80 -11.84 7.78
N GLU A 262 -2.87 -13.02 8.36
CA GLU A 262 -1.73 -13.88 8.64
C GLU A 262 -1.91 -15.24 7.95
N LEU A 263 -0.86 -15.69 7.27
CA LEU A 263 -0.82 -16.99 6.60
C LEU A 263 -0.15 -18.01 7.52
N LYS A 264 -0.84 -19.11 7.81
CA LYS A 264 -0.39 -20.20 8.69
C LYS A 264 -0.17 -21.47 7.89
N ARG A 265 0.98 -22.10 8.11
CA ARG A 265 1.40 -23.35 7.48
C ARG A 265 0.88 -24.52 8.29
#